data_AF-N1JLY7-F1
#
_entry.id   AF-N1JLY7-F1
#
_cell.length_a   1.000
_cell.length_b   1.000
_cell.length_c   1.000
_cell.angle_alpha   90.00
_cell.angle_beta   90.00
_cell.angle_gamma   90.00
#
_symmetry.space_group_name_H-M   'P 1'
#
loop_
_entity.id
_entity.type
_entity.pdbx_description
1 polymer ?
#
loop_
_entity_poly.entity_id
_entity_poly.type
_entity_poly.pdbx_seq_one_letter_code
_entity_poly.pdbx_strand_id
1 'polypeptide(L)'
;MEFEINPNPFFMVGTLVTRGTICFETLDRSKVVKYSWVRILGKSEIDFLQHAHGIEGVAEYVTTDVICTMGDYLKELNFSNASFWKMRSSDPFISKAEDAEESKNPQLRDRELSRIVITPHGHSLRSSKTIMEFLVVIRDAIVAHRRLYVEKKILHGDISDGMLIDLDHAEMAGAPQHANDNFSLTGTMKFMVLERLQYASKSKPTINRTFHHDLESFFCVFIVGCITYERGKKSEEVIDLQNWFTGTIKNNYVAKQLAVLAFEEDILHKFSTKFLSLKPLATELRTILFGEHEPEYEKIIKAFNNTIEEVRGKINQ
;
A
#
# COMPACT_ATOMS: atom_id res chain seq x y z
N MET A 1 -19.85 -5.44 22.09
CA MET A 1 -19.89 -3.96 22.06
C MET A 1 -20.61 -3.58 20.77
N GLU A 2 -21.64 -2.74 20.84
CA GLU A 2 -22.38 -2.30 19.65
C GLU A 2 -21.82 -0.95 19.19
N PHE A 3 -21.60 -0.80 17.88
CA PHE A 3 -21.11 0.43 17.26
C PHE A 3 -22.14 0.90 16.24
N GLU A 4 -22.57 2.16 16.34
CA GLU A 4 -23.38 2.79 15.32
C GLU A 4 -22.48 3.26 14.17
N ILE A 5 -22.72 2.70 12.98
CA ILE A 5 -21.93 2.98 11.77
C ILE A 5 -22.75 3.79 10.75
N ASN A 6 -22.07 4.62 9.98
CA ASN A 6 -22.65 5.16 8.76
C ASN A 6 -22.88 3.99 7.79
N PRO A 7 -24.10 3.78 7.27
CA PRO A 7 -24.40 2.63 6.41
C PRO A 7 -23.68 2.70 5.05
N ASN A 8 -23.18 3.87 4.65
CA ASN A 8 -22.43 4.03 3.41
C ASN A 8 -20.94 3.80 3.69
N PRO A 9 -20.32 2.77 3.07
CA PRO A 9 -18.89 2.55 3.23
C PRO A 9 -18.10 3.69 2.56
N PHE A 10 -17.09 4.20 3.26
CA PHE A 10 -16.20 5.23 2.70
C PHE A 10 -15.07 4.60 1.85
N PHE A 11 -14.83 3.30 2.02
CA PHE A 11 -13.84 2.53 1.25
C PHE A 11 -14.36 1.13 0.95
N MET A 12 -14.20 0.69 -0.31
CA MET A 12 -14.57 -0.65 -0.76
C MET A 12 -13.67 -1.06 -1.93
N VAL A 13 -13.10 -2.25 -1.85
CA VAL A 13 -12.35 -2.85 -2.97
C VAL A 13 -13.32 -3.60 -3.89
N GLY A 14 -13.54 -3.07 -5.10
CA GLY A 14 -14.51 -3.60 -6.06
C GLY A 14 -14.05 -4.79 -6.91
N THR A 15 -12.85 -5.33 -6.68
CA THR A 15 -12.27 -6.42 -7.49
C THR A 15 -12.51 -7.79 -6.86
N LEU A 16 -13.14 -8.68 -7.62
CA LEU A 16 -13.56 -10.03 -7.20
C LEU A 16 -12.42 -10.96 -6.71
N VAL A 17 -11.17 -10.68 -7.09
CA VAL A 17 -9.99 -11.55 -6.81
C VAL A 17 -9.25 -11.13 -5.52
N THR A 18 -9.70 -10.07 -4.84
CA THR A 18 -9.01 -9.50 -3.68
C THR A 18 -9.60 -9.98 -2.34
N ARG A 19 -9.09 -9.45 -1.22
CA ARG A 19 -9.64 -9.68 0.13
C ARG A 19 -11.03 -9.07 0.35
N GLY A 20 -11.56 -8.32 -0.63
CA GLY A 20 -12.91 -7.73 -0.55
C GLY A 20 -13.07 -6.73 0.60
N THR A 21 -12.00 -6.00 0.94
CA THR A 21 -11.99 -5.08 2.08
C THR A 21 -13.04 -3.99 1.91
N ILE A 22 -13.82 -3.78 2.96
CA ILE A 22 -14.83 -2.73 3.07
C ILE A 22 -14.72 -2.05 4.44
N CYS A 23 -14.73 -0.72 4.44
CA CYS A 23 -14.58 0.07 5.67
C CYS A 23 -15.74 1.04 5.83
N PHE A 24 -16.26 1.09 7.05
CA PHE A 24 -17.30 1.99 7.50
C PHE A 24 -16.76 2.92 8.58
N GLU A 25 -17.28 4.13 8.64
CA GLU A 25 -17.01 5.06 9.74
C GLU A 25 -18.06 4.88 10.84
N THR A 26 -17.68 5.05 12.10
CA THR A 26 -18.66 5.25 13.17
C THR A 26 -19.37 6.60 13.01
N LEU A 27 -20.60 6.75 13.51
CA LEU A 27 -21.36 8.01 13.37
C LEU A 27 -20.65 9.22 13.99
N ASP A 28 -19.89 9.00 15.07
CA ASP A 28 -19.06 10.01 15.73
C ASP A 28 -17.72 10.28 15.00
N ARG A 29 -17.44 9.54 13.91
CA ARG A 29 -16.20 9.59 13.12
C ARG A 29 -14.91 9.35 13.92
N SER A 30 -15.00 8.69 15.08
CA SER A 30 -13.83 8.41 15.91
C SER A 30 -13.12 7.09 15.56
N LYS A 31 -13.80 6.17 14.86
CA LYS A 31 -13.32 4.82 14.57
C LYS A 31 -13.68 4.37 13.16
N VAL A 32 -12.94 3.36 12.70
CA VAL A 32 -13.21 2.65 11.45
C VAL A 32 -13.63 1.23 11.77
N VAL A 33 -14.74 0.77 11.21
CA VAL A 33 -15.14 -0.65 11.22
C VAL A 33 -14.76 -1.25 9.87
N LYS A 34 -13.76 -2.12 9.88
CA LYS A 34 -13.19 -2.77 8.69
C LYS A 34 -13.63 -4.22 8.65
N TYR A 35 -14.09 -4.65 7.48
CA TYR A 35 -14.36 -6.05 7.17
C TYR A 35 -13.42 -6.50 6.06
N SER A 36 -12.81 -7.68 6.19
CA SER A 36 -11.93 -8.22 5.17
C SER A 36 -11.86 -9.75 5.23
N TRP A 37 -11.68 -10.38 4.07
CA TRP A 37 -11.40 -11.81 3.98
C TRP A 37 -9.90 -12.07 4.19
N VAL A 38 -9.57 -12.56 5.39
CA VAL A 38 -8.20 -12.87 5.78
C VAL A 38 -7.90 -14.35 5.57
N ARG A 39 -6.61 -14.67 5.43
CA ARG A 39 -6.18 -16.07 5.36
C ARG A 39 -6.17 -16.64 6.78
N ILE A 40 -6.59 -17.89 6.93
CA ILE A 40 -6.57 -18.58 8.23
C ILE A 40 -5.14 -18.94 8.65
N LEU A 41 -4.26 -19.20 7.67
CA LEU A 41 -2.86 -19.53 7.92
C LEU A 41 -1.96 -18.29 7.81
N GLY A 42 -1.04 -18.16 8.76
CA GLY A 42 -0.07 -17.06 8.82
C GLY A 42 -0.42 -16.03 9.90
N LYS A 43 0.32 -14.92 9.93
CA LYS A 43 -0.01 -13.76 10.77
C LYS A 43 -1.04 -12.88 10.04
N SER A 44 -2.09 -12.51 10.75
CA SER A 44 -3.13 -11.59 10.31
C SER A 44 -2.75 -10.13 10.62
N GLU A 45 -3.51 -9.18 10.06
CA GLU A 45 -3.40 -7.76 10.42
C GLU A 45 -3.54 -7.55 11.94
N ILE A 46 -4.41 -8.32 12.60
CA ILE A 46 -4.65 -8.22 14.04
C ILE A 46 -3.40 -8.60 14.83
N ASP A 47 -2.71 -9.67 14.42
CA ASP A 47 -1.47 -10.10 15.08
C ASP A 47 -0.39 -9.01 14.98
N PHE A 48 -0.34 -8.31 13.85
CA PHE A 48 0.60 -7.20 13.66
C PHE A 48 0.19 -5.95 14.44
N LEU A 49 -1.11 -5.61 14.50
CA LEU A 49 -1.61 -4.50 15.31
C LEU A 49 -1.36 -4.76 16.81
N GLN A 50 -1.60 -5.98 17.29
CA GLN A 50 -1.27 -6.40 18.66
C GLN A 50 0.23 -6.26 18.95
N HIS A 51 1.08 -6.71 18.03
CA HIS A 51 2.54 -6.60 18.21
C HIS A 51 3.02 -5.14 18.15
N ALA A 52 2.36 -4.31 17.32
CA ALA A 52 2.62 -2.88 17.16
C ALA A 52 2.01 -2.00 18.27
N HIS A 53 1.27 -2.59 19.20
CA HIS A 53 0.62 -1.85 20.29
C HIS A 53 1.59 -0.90 21.01
N GLY A 54 1.16 0.34 21.20
CA GLY A 54 1.92 1.40 21.85
C GLY A 54 2.92 2.16 20.96
N ILE A 55 3.04 1.81 19.67
CA ILE A 55 3.87 2.57 18.73
C ILE A 55 3.14 3.83 18.30
N GLU A 56 3.64 5.00 18.70
CA GLU A 56 3.07 6.29 18.32
C GLU A 56 3.08 6.46 16.78
N GLY A 57 1.92 6.81 16.24
CA GLY A 57 1.65 6.99 14.81
C GLY A 57 1.09 5.75 14.12
N VAL A 58 0.96 4.62 14.83
CA VAL A 58 0.26 3.41 14.36
C VAL A 58 -1.13 3.37 14.98
N ALA A 59 -2.13 2.99 14.19
CA ALA A 59 -3.50 2.85 14.70
C ALA A 59 -3.61 1.64 15.64
N GLU A 60 -4.49 1.75 16.62
CA GLU A 60 -4.83 0.68 17.56
C GLU A 60 -6.15 0.03 17.15
N TYR A 61 -6.43 -1.18 17.65
CA TYR A 61 -7.73 -1.80 17.50
C TYR A 61 -8.47 -1.86 18.83
N VAL A 62 -9.79 -1.77 18.79
CA VAL A 62 -10.68 -1.80 19.95
C VAL A 62 -11.22 -3.21 20.17
N THR A 63 -11.68 -3.85 19.10
CA THR A 63 -12.22 -5.20 19.12
C THR A 63 -12.07 -5.85 17.75
N THR A 64 -12.13 -7.18 17.74
CA THR A 64 -12.11 -8.00 16.53
C THR A 64 -13.07 -9.16 16.67
N ASP A 65 -13.64 -9.59 15.54
CA ASP A 65 -14.57 -10.71 15.44
C ASP A 65 -14.32 -11.51 14.17
N VAL A 66 -14.42 -12.84 14.25
CA VAL A 66 -14.55 -13.70 13.06
C VAL A 66 -16.04 -13.93 12.83
N ILE A 67 -16.54 -13.53 11.66
CA ILE A 67 -17.97 -13.60 11.33
C ILE A 67 -18.32 -14.97 10.75
N CYS A 68 -17.53 -15.44 9.80
CA CYS A 68 -17.73 -16.72 9.12
C CYS A 68 -16.46 -17.14 8.38
N THR A 69 -16.37 -18.43 8.06
CA THR A 69 -15.32 -18.99 7.21
C THR A 69 -15.87 -19.32 5.82
N MET A 70 -15.02 -19.40 4.80
CA MET A 70 -15.46 -19.93 3.50
C MET A 70 -15.87 -21.39 3.64
N GLY A 71 -15.20 -22.15 4.50
CA GLY A 71 -15.65 -23.48 4.92
C GLY A 71 -17.13 -23.48 5.30
N ASP A 72 -17.63 -22.44 5.97
CA ASP A 72 -19.03 -22.33 6.38
C ASP A 72 -20.05 -22.44 5.24
N TYR A 73 -19.76 -21.82 4.11
CA TYR A 73 -20.65 -21.81 2.95
C TYR A 73 -20.39 -22.98 1.99
N LEU A 74 -19.15 -23.47 1.94
CA LEU A 74 -18.77 -24.53 1.01
C LEU A 74 -19.29 -25.91 1.42
N LYS A 75 -19.55 -26.17 2.72
CA LYS A 75 -20.05 -27.50 3.20
C LYS A 75 -21.37 -27.90 2.54
N GLU A 76 -22.21 -26.93 2.22
CA GLU A 76 -23.55 -27.16 1.69
C GLU A 76 -23.55 -27.33 0.16
N LEU A 77 -22.41 -27.07 -0.50
CA LEU A 77 -22.27 -27.18 -1.95
C LEU A 77 -21.76 -28.58 -2.35
N ASN A 78 -22.43 -29.20 -3.32
CA ASN A 78 -21.97 -30.45 -3.90
C ASN A 78 -21.01 -30.20 -5.07
N PHE A 79 -19.73 -30.51 -4.88
CA PHE A 79 -18.69 -30.38 -5.90
C PHE A 79 -18.46 -31.65 -6.74
N SER A 80 -19.32 -32.69 -6.63
CA SER A 80 -19.11 -33.97 -7.32
C SER A 80 -19.01 -33.86 -8.84
N ASN A 81 -19.68 -32.85 -9.43
CA ASN A 81 -19.69 -32.57 -10.86
C ASN A 81 -18.93 -31.28 -11.21
N ALA A 82 -18.16 -30.72 -10.27
CA ALA A 82 -17.45 -29.47 -10.51
C ALA A 82 -16.15 -29.72 -11.29
N SER A 83 -15.97 -29.01 -12.40
CA SER A 83 -14.65 -28.84 -13.01
C SER A 83 -13.92 -27.71 -12.30
N PHE A 84 -12.73 -27.99 -11.80
CA PHE A 84 -11.88 -26.96 -11.21
C PHE A 84 -10.99 -26.36 -12.29
N TRP A 85 -10.87 -25.05 -12.31
CA TRP A 85 -10.04 -24.35 -13.27
C TRP A 85 -8.95 -23.60 -12.53
N LYS A 86 -7.70 -23.88 -12.89
CA LYS A 86 -6.56 -23.08 -12.49
C LYS A 86 -6.39 -21.98 -13.52
N MET A 87 -6.67 -20.74 -13.12
CA MET A 87 -6.25 -19.59 -13.91
C MET A 87 -4.72 -19.56 -13.88
N ARG A 88 -4.05 -19.90 -15.00
CA ARG A 88 -2.69 -19.40 -15.20
C ARG A 88 -2.85 -17.92 -15.53
N SER A 89 -1.97 -17.09 -15.03
CA SER A 89 -1.87 -15.75 -15.58
C SER A 89 -0.42 -15.57 -15.97
N SER A 90 -0.18 -15.42 -17.27
CA SER A 90 1.10 -14.91 -17.78
C SER A 90 1.36 -13.50 -17.23
N ASP A 91 0.28 -12.76 -16.96
CA ASP A 91 0.26 -11.48 -16.26
C ASP A 91 -0.45 -11.61 -14.90
N PRO A 92 0.25 -11.55 -13.76
CA PRO A 92 -0.30 -11.69 -12.40
C PRO A 92 -1.36 -10.65 -11.99
N PHE A 93 -1.70 -9.71 -12.88
CA PHE A 93 -2.74 -8.70 -12.69
C PHE A 93 -3.98 -8.90 -13.56
N ILE A 94 -3.88 -9.63 -14.66
CA ILE A 94 -4.98 -9.84 -15.61
C ILE A 94 -5.01 -11.32 -15.98
N SER A 95 -5.92 -12.06 -15.35
CA SER A 95 -6.29 -13.40 -15.79
C SER A 95 -7.33 -13.29 -16.90
N LYS A 96 -6.96 -13.66 -18.13
CA LYS A 96 -7.94 -13.89 -19.21
C LYS A 96 -8.50 -15.30 -19.08
N ALA A 97 -9.77 -15.49 -19.46
CA ALA A 97 -10.39 -16.82 -19.47
C ALA A 97 -9.63 -17.82 -20.37
N GLU A 98 -8.91 -17.33 -21.37
CA GLU A 98 -8.08 -18.09 -22.30
C GLU A 98 -6.86 -18.76 -21.64
N ASP A 99 -6.44 -18.30 -20.45
CA ASP A 99 -5.30 -18.84 -19.70
C ASP A 99 -5.72 -19.88 -18.63
N ALA A 100 -6.97 -20.36 -18.69
CA ALA A 100 -7.52 -21.32 -17.74
C ALA A 100 -7.15 -22.77 -18.12
N GLU A 101 -6.53 -23.50 -17.19
CA GLU A 101 -6.31 -24.95 -17.33
C GLU A 101 -7.18 -25.71 -16.34
N GLU A 102 -7.81 -26.79 -16.80
CA GLU A 102 -8.55 -27.68 -15.91
C GLU A 102 -7.60 -28.32 -14.88
N SER A 103 -7.99 -28.24 -13.61
CA SER A 103 -7.26 -28.74 -12.45
C SER A 103 -8.00 -29.95 -11.89
N LYS A 104 -7.23 -30.98 -11.52
CA LYS A 104 -7.78 -32.16 -10.82
C LYS A 104 -8.16 -31.87 -9.36
N ASN A 105 -7.61 -30.80 -8.78
CA ASN A 105 -7.83 -30.44 -7.38
C ASN A 105 -8.41 -29.02 -7.25
N PRO A 106 -9.36 -28.80 -6.33
CA PRO A 106 -9.81 -27.47 -5.97
C PRO A 106 -8.66 -26.64 -5.40
N GLN A 107 -8.43 -25.44 -5.95
CA GLN A 107 -7.59 -24.43 -5.31
C GLN A 107 -8.41 -23.54 -4.36
N LEU A 108 -9.20 -24.17 -3.50
CA LEU A 108 -9.96 -23.45 -2.48
C LEU A 108 -8.95 -22.92 -1.45
N ARG A 109 -8.77 -21.61 -1.41
CA ARG A 109 -7.96 -20.95 -0.38
C ARG A 109 -8.87 -20.67 0.79
N ASP A 110 -8.68 -21.38 1.89
CA ASP A 110 -9.51 -21.15 3.07
C ASP A 110 -9.27 -19.74 3.62
N ARG A 111 -10.37 -19.08 3.94
CA ARG A 111 -10.42 -17.68 4.35
C ARG A 111 -11.53 -17.49 5.35
N GLU A 112 -11.35 -16.52 6.22
CA GLU A 112 -12.37 -16.10 7.16
C GLU A 112 -12.69 -14.61 6.96
N LEU A 113 -13.96 -14.27 7.09
CA LEU A 113 -14.41 -12.90 7.13
C LEU A 113 -14.18 -12.38 8.54
N SER A 114 -13.22 -11.48 8.67
CA SER A 114 -12.91 -10.81 9.93
C SER A 114 -13.49 -9.40 9.93
N ARG A 115 -13.91 -8.95 11.12
CA ARG A 115 -14.26 -7.57 11.43
C ARG A 115 -13.29 -7.02 12.46
N ILE A 116 -12.72 -5.85 12.20
CA ILE A 116 -11.82 -5.16 13.12
C ILE A 116 -12.33 -3.73 13.30
N VAL A 117 -12.34 -3.25 14.54
CA VAL A 117 -12.66 -1.84 14.85
C VAL A 117 -11.36 -1.12 15.20
N ILE A 118 -10.97 -0.14 14.40
CA ILE A 118 -9.69 0.57 14.44
C ILE A 118 -9.86 2.00 14.96
N THR A 119 -8.91 2.49 15.76
CA THR A 119 -8.89 3.84 16.33
C THR A 119 -7.45 4.37 16.45
N PRO A 120 -7.20 5.69 16.29
CA PRO A 120 -8.15 6.71 15.85
C PRO A 120 -8.53 6.54 14.37
N HIS A 121 -9.62 7.19 13.95
CA HIS A 121 -9.98 7.26 12.53
C HIS A 121 -8.89 8.01 11.73
N GLY A 122 -8.18 7.28 10.87
CA GLY A 122 -7.17 7.85 9.97
C GLY A 122 -7.78 8.75 8.89
N HIS A 123 -7.03 9.74 8.43
CA HIS A 123 -7.43 10.58 7.30
C HIS A 123 -6.63 10.20 6.07
N SER A 124 -7.29 10.09 4.91
CA SER A 124 -6.58 9.85 3.65
C SER A 124 -5.67 11.05 3.34
N LEU A 125 -4.48 10.78 2.79
CA LEU A 125 -3.56 11.82 2.33
C LEU A 125 -4.23 12.79 1.34
N ARG A 126 -5.21 12.31 0.55
CA ARG A 126 -5.99 13.13 -0.39
C ARG A 126 -6.89 14.17 0.27
N SER A 127 -7.15 14.04 1.57
CA SER A 127 -7.94 15.01 2.34
C SER A 127 -7.12 16.19 2.87
N SER A 128 -5.78 16.11 2.79
CA SER A 128 -4.89 17.23 3.15
C SER A 128 -5.32 18.45 2.34
N LYS A 129 -5.40 19.62 2.97
CA LYS A 129 -5.81 20.90 2.35
C LYS A 129 -4.65 21.85 2.10
N THR A 130 -3.49 21.56 2.70
CA THR A 130 -2.30 22.40 2.61
C THR A 130 -1.04 21.58 2.32
N ILE A 131 -0.02 22.23 1.77
CA ILE A 131 1.32 21.65 1.59
C ILE A 131 1.91 21.21 2.94
N MET A 132 1.64 21.99 4.00
CA MET A 132 2.07 21.69 5.36
C MET A 132 1.48 20.37 5.85
N GLU A 133 0.16 20.20 5.76
CA GLU A 133 -0.50 18.95 6.16
C GLU A 133 0.01 17.76 5.34
N PHE A 134 0.18 17.94 4.03
CA PHE A 134 0.72 16.90 3.15
C PHE A 134 2.13 16.43 3.58
N LEU A 135 3.03 17.37 3.88
CA LEU A 135 4.38 17.06 4.33
C LEU A 135 4.40 16.40 5.71
N VAL A 136 3.63 16.94 6.66
CA VAL A 136 3.55 16.45 8.04
C VAL A 136 3.03 15.02 8.07
N VAL A 137 1.95 14.72 7.35
CA VAL A 137 1.34 13.38 7.33
C VAL A 137 2.31 12.33 6.79
N ILE A 138 3.03 12.61 5.69
CA ILE A 138 4.01 11.67 5.13
C ILE A 138 5.20 11.50 6.08
N ARG A 139 5.72 12.60 6.64
CA ARG A 139 6.84 12.58 7.59
C ARG A 139 6.51 11.80 8.86
N ASP A 140 5.33 12.01 9.43
CA ASP A 140 4.86 11.29 10.63
C ASP A 140 4.68 9.79 10.33
N ALA A 141 4.16 9.43 9.15
CA ALA A 141 4.05 8.04 8.73
C ALA A 141 5.42 7.36 8.56
N ILE A 142 6.43 8.07 8.02
CA ILE A 142 7.81 7.55 7.94
C ILE A 142 8.40 7.35 9.33
N VAL A 143 8.14 8.25 10.28
CA VAL A 143 8.59 8.12 11.67
C VAL A 143 7.94 6.90 12.34
N ALA A 144 6.64 6.70 12.16
CA ALA A 144 5.93 5.54 12.69
C ALA A 144 6.43 4.23 12.05
N HIS A 145 6.66 4.22 10.73
CA HIS A 145 7.26 3.09 10.02
C HIS A 145 8.66 2.75 10.53
N ARG A 146 9.50 3.75 10.79
CA ARG A 146 10.82 3.56 11.43
C ARG A 146 10.68 2.85 12.77
N ARG A 147 9.73 3.27 13.63
CA ARG A 147 9.48 2.64 14.93
C ARG A 147 9.01 1.19 14.78
N LEU A 148 8.06 0.93 13.87
CA LEU A 148 7.61 -0.42 13.52
C LEU A 148 8.79 -1.33 13.15
N TYR A 149 9.67 -0.86 12.28
CA TYR A 149 10.81 -1.65 11.84
C TYR A 149 11.87 -1.80 12.94
N VAL A 150 12.30 -0.71 13.57
CA VAL A 150 13.40 -0.72 14.54
C VAL A 150 13.01 -1.48 15.81
N GLU A 151 11.84 -1.18 16.37
CA GLU A 151 11.40 -1.68 17.68
C GLU A 151 10.67 -3.01 17.58
N LYS A 152 9.84 -3.20 16.55
CA LYS A 152 8.96 -4.38 16.43
C LYS A 152 9.37 -5.36 15.33
N LYS A 153 10.34 -5.00 14.48
CA LYS A 153 10.75 -5.79 13.31
C LYS A 153 9.60 -6.07 12.35
N ILE A 154 8.69 -5.11 12.21
CA ILE A 154 7.57 -5.16 11.26
C ILE A 154 7.95 -4.40 9.98
N LEU A 155 7.77 -5.04 8.84
CA LEU A 155 7.75 -4.41 7.51
C LEU A 155 6.28 -4.22 7.09
N HIS A 156 5.99 -3.14 6.37
CA HIS A 156 4.62 -2.78 6.01
C HIS A 156 4.12 -3.52 4.76
N GLY A 157 4.88 -3.46 3.66
CA GLY A 157 4.63 -4.26 2.47
C GLY A 157 3.62 -3.71 1.45
N ASP A 158 2.75 -2.77 1.83
CA ASP A 158 1.81 -2.11 0.90
C ASP A 158 1.49 -0.61 1.20
N ILE A 159 2.50 0.24 1.33
CA ILE A 159 2.27 1.69 1.55
C ILE A 159 1.57 2.31 0.34
N SER A 160 0.46 3.02 0.58
CA SER A 160 -0.36 3.64 -0.48
C SER A 160 -0.99 4.99 -0.06
N ASP A 161 -1.64 5.71 -0.98
CA ASP A 161 -2.26 7.03 -0.75
C ASP A 161 -3.59 6.99 0.04
N GLY A 162 -4.00 5.81 0.51
CA GLY A 162 -5.14 5.58 1.41
C GLY A 162 -4.76 5.76 2.89
N MET A 163 -4.71 4.64 3.62
CA MET A 163 -4.07 4.57 4.94
C MET A 163 -2.58 4.32 4.74
N LEU A 164 -1.74 5.25 5.15
CA LEU A 164 -0.27 5.13 4.97
C LEU A 164 0.34 4.00 5.80
N ILE A 165 -0.34 3.56 6.86
CA ILE A 165 0.08 2.48 7.74
C ILE A 165 -1.10 1.54 8.00
N ASP A 166 -1.41 0.66 7.05
CA ASP A 166 -2.27 -0.50 7.25
C ASP A 166 -1.43 -1.79 7.34
N LEU A 167 -1.68 -2.61 8.35
CA LEU A 167 -0.83 -3.80 8.60
C LEU A 167 -1.37 -5.05 7.90
N ASP A 168 -2.21 -4.86 6.89
CA ASP A 168 -2.86 -5.91 6.09
C ASP A 168 -1.83 -6.78 5.34
N HIS A 169 -0.78 -6.14 4.85
CA HIS A 169 0.28 -6.78 4.06
C HIS A 169 1.61 -6.91 4.81
N ALA A 170 1.57 -6.64 6.12
CA ALA A 170 2.73 -6.61 6.98
C ALA A 170 3.40 -7.98 7.12
N GLU A 171 4.68 -7.95 7.43
CA GLU A 171 5.51 -9.13 7.60
C GLU A 171 6.58 -8.89 8.65
N MET A 172 7.03 -9.95 9.33
CA MET A 172 8.19 -9.85 10.21
C MET A 172 9.46 -9.77 9.37
N ALA A 173 10.37 -8.86 9.70
CA ALA A 173 11.67 -8.78 9.06
C ALA A 173 12.44 -10.10 9.27
N GLY A 174 12.92 -10.68 8.16
CA GLY A 174 13.65 -11.96 8.17
C GLY A 174 12.77 -13.21 8.24
N ALA A 175 11.45 -13.09 8.07
CA ALA A 175 10.57 -14.26 7.96
C ALA A 175 10.97 -15.16 6.76
N PRO A 176 10.90 -16.49 6.90
CA PRO A 176 11.18 -17.40 5.79
C PRO A 176 10.12 -17.23 4.69
N GLN A 177 10.56 -17.14 3.44
CA GLN A 177 9.66 -17.07 2.29
C GLN A 177 8.80 -18.33 2.23
N HIS A 178 7.49 -18.22 2.46
CA HIS A 178 6.59 -19.34 2.27
C HIS A 178 6.39 -19.58 0.76
N ALA A 179 6.67 -20.78 0.27
CA ALA A 179 6.54 -21.13 -1.16
C ALA A 179 5.11 -20.99 -1.72
N ASN A 180 4.09 -20.93 -0.83
CA ASN A 180 2.69 -20.64 -1.18
C ASN A 180 2.29 -19.17 -0.96
N ASP A 181 3.15 -18.37 -0.34
CA ASP A 181 3.21 -16.94 -0.59
C ASP A 181 3.88 -16.76 -1.94
N ASN A 182 3.16 -17.18 -2.98
CA ASN A 182 3.16 -16.36 -4.16
C ASN A 182 2.93 -14.95 -3.62
N PHE A 183 3.98 -14.14 -3.65
CA PHE A 183 3.88 -12.73 -3.93
C PHE A 183 3.04 -12.66 -5.21
N SER A 184 1.73 -12.86 -5.08
CA SER A 184 0.81 -12.18 -5.94
C SER A 184 1.32 -10.75 -5.87
N LEU A 185 1.53 -10.14 -7.00
CA LEU A 185 1.82 -8.72 -7.03
C LEU A 185 0.59 -7.90 -6.55
N THR A 186 -0.20 -8.44 -5.63
CA THR A 186 -1.17 -7.78 -4.77
C THR A 186 -0.41 -6.79 -3.91
N GLY A 187 -0.43 -5.58 -4.42
CA GLY A 187 0.01 -4.33 -3.84
C GLY A 187 -0.37 -3.27 -4.86
N THR A 188 -0.53 -2.04 -4.44
CA THR A 188 -0.95 -0.99 -5.38
C THR A 188 0.19 -0.73 -6.37
N MET A 189 0.08 -1.21 -7.63
CA MET A 189 1.14 -1.13 -8.66
C MET A 189 1.74 0.26 -8.82
N LYS A 190 0.93 1.29 -8.58
CA LYS A 190 1.34 2.69 -8.56
C LYS A 190 2.50 2.97 -7.60
N PHE A 191 2.52 2.34 -6.44
CA PHE A 191 3.51 2.53 -5.36
C PHE A 191 4.49 1.37 -5.21
N MET A 192 4.40 0.37 -6.10
CA MET A 192 5.29 -0.78 -6.10
C MET A 192 6.72 -0.39 -6.51
N VAL A 193 7.69 -0.92 -5.78
CA VAL A 193 9.11 -0.59 -5.93
C VAL A 193 9.76 -1.18 -7.17
N LEU A 194 10.81 -0.51 -7.67
CA LEU A 194 11.55 -0.84 -8.88
C LEU A 194 12.16 -2.24 -8.82
N GLU A 195 12.75 -2.63 -7.70
CA GLU A 195 13.36 -3.96 -7.56
C GLU A 195 12.31 -5.06 -7.77
N ARG A 196 11.15 -4.95 -7.11
CA ARG A 196 10.02 -5.88 -7.25
C ARG A 196 9.52 -5.96 -8.70
N LEU A 197 9.38 -4.82 -9.38
CA LEU A 197 8.98 -4.79 -10.78
C LEU A 197 10.04 -5.43 -11.69
N GLN A 198 11.33 -5.21 -11.40
CA GLN A 198 12.43 -5.80 -12.17
C GLN A 198 12.44 -7.33 -12.06
N TYR A 199 12.35 -7.87 -10.85
CA TYR A 199 12.34 -9.33 -10.66
C TYR A 199 11.09 -9.97 -11.27
N ALA A 200 9.92 -9.37 -11.07
CA ALA A 200 8.68 -9.85 -11.66
C ALA A 200 8.73 -9.83 -13.19
N SER A 201 9.38 -8.84 -13.80
CA SER A 201 9.59 -8.79 -15.26
C SER A 201 10.49 -9.92 -15.78
N LYS A 202 11.32 -10.51 -14.92
CA LYS A 202 12.23 -11.63 -15.21
C LYS A 202 11.67 -12.99 -14.77
N SER A 203 10.37 -13.06 -14.45
CA SER A 203 9.69 -14.29 -13.98
C SER A 203 10.26 -14.90 -12.70
N LYS A 204 10.93 -14.11 -11.85
CA LYS A 204 11.33 -14.51 -10.50
C LYS A 204 10.32 -13.96 -9.50
N PRO A 205 9.57 -14.82 -8.77
CA PRO A 205 8.39 -14.37 -8.04
C PRO A 205 8.70 -13.68 -6.70
N THR A 206 9.90 -13.85 -6.13
CA THR A 206 10.17 -13.44 -4.75
C THR A 206 11.47 -12.66 -4.59
N ILE A 207 11.39 -11.61 -3.78
CA ILE A 207 12.50 -10.83 -3.24
C ILE A 207 12.33 -10.80 -1.72
N ASN A 208 13.43 -10.86 -0.98
CA ASN A 208 13.39 -10.60 0.46
C ASN A 208 12.93 -9.16 0.70
N ARG A 209 11.85 -8.97 1.47
CA ARG A 209 11.41 -7.62 1.82
C ARG A 209 12.39 -6.97 2.76
N THR A 210 12.67 -5.70 2.51
CA THR A 210 13.48 -4.83 3.35
C THR A 210 12.69 -3.56 3.62
N PHE A 211 13.09 -2.81 4.64
CA PHE A 211 12.49 -1.51 4.94
C PHE A 211 12.74 -0.48 3.81
N HIS A 212 13.79 -0.68 3.00
CA HIS A 212 14.06 0.13 1.82
C HIS A 212 12.89 0.14 0.84
N HIS A 213 12.25 -1.03 0.64
CA HIS A 213 11.08 -1.10 -0.24
C HIS A 213 9.93 -0.23 0.26
N ASP A 214 9.68 -0.23 1.57
CA ASP A 214 8.65 0.61 2.16
C ASP A 214 8.99 2.10 2.02
N LEU A 215 10.27 2.49 2.18
CA LEU A 215 10.74 3.86 1.96
C LEU A 215 10.59 4.32 0.50
N GLU A 216 10.87 3.44 -0.47
CA GLU A 216 10.63 3.74 -1.88
C GLU A 216 9.12 3.91 -2.19
N SER A 217 8.24 3.15 -1.53
CA SER A 217 6.80 3.37 -1.64
C SER A 217 6.37 4.72 -1.05
N PHE A 218 6.93 5.16 0.08
CA PHE A 218 6.70 6.54 0.59
C PHE A 218 7.13 7.61 -0.41
N PHE A 219 8.28 7.43 -1.07
CA PHE A 219 8.73 8.31 -2.13
C PHE A 219 7.74 8.35 -3.30
N CYS A 220 7.26 7.18 -3.75
CA CYS A 220 6.25 7.11 -4.80
C CYS A 220 4.95 7.84 -4.39
N VAL A 221 4.48 7.66 -3.15
CA VAL A 221 3.31 8.38 -2.61
C VAL A 221 3.53 9.89 -2.62
N PHE A 222 4.70 10.36 -2.18
CA PHE A 222 5.07 11.77 -2.21
C PHE A 222 5.07 12.35 -3.64
N ILE A 223 5.73 11.70 -4.60
CA ILE A 223 5.79 12.15 -6.00
C ILE A 223 4.40 12.18 -6.64
N VAL A 224 3.62 11.12 -6.45
CA VAL A 224 2.24 11.05 -6.93
C VAL A 224 1.40 12.17 -6.33
N GLY A 225 1.54 12.45 -5.03
CA GLY A 225 0.87 13.57 -4.38
C GLY A 225 1.23 14.90 -5.04
N CYS A 226 2.51 15.21 -5.17
CA CYS A 226 3.01 16.45 -5.78
C CYS A 226 2.48 16.70 -7.21
N ILE A 227 2.29 15.63 -7.99
CA ILE A 227 1.76 15.72 -9.36
C ILE A 227 0.23 15.77 -9.37
N THR A 228 -0.46 15.01 -8.51
CA THR A 228 -1.92 14.80 -8.67
C THR A 228 -2.80 15.68 -7.79
N TYR A 229 -2.25 16.34 -6.76
CA TYR A 229 -3.02 17.01 -5.71
C TYR A 229 -4.07 18.02 -6.21
N GLU A 230 -3.78 18.77 -7.28
CA GLU A 230 -4.70 19.78 -7.86
C GLU A 230 -5.29 19.38 -9.21
N ARG A 231 -5.08 18.12 -9.62
CA ARG A 231 -5.37 17.66 -10.97
C ARG A 231 -6.47 16.60 -10.97
N GLY A 232 -7.39 16.74 -11.93
CA GLY A 232 -8.39 15.71 -12.21
C GLY A 232 -7.78 14.52 -12.95
N LYS A 233 -8.47 13.37 -12.95
CA LYS A 233 -8.01 12.13 -13.62
C LYS A 233 -7.73 12.27 -15.12
N LYS A 234 -8.21 13.34 -15.76
CA LYS A 234 -8.10 13.61 -17.20
C LYS A 234 -6.92 14.53 -17.57
N SER A 235 -6.19 15.08 -16.61
CA SER A 235 -5.01 15.90 -16.93
C SER A 235 -3.90 15.02 -17.50
N GLU A 236 -3.14 15.55 -18.45
CA GLU A 236 -2.05 14.86 -19.14
C GLU A 236 -1.03 14.24 -18.17
N GLU A 237 -0.61 14.97 -17.13
CA GLU A 237 0.39 14.49 -16.17
C GLU A 237 -0.13 13.33 -15.31
N VAL A 238 -1.42 13.34 -14.99
CA VAL A 238 -2.07 12.23 -14.28
C VAL A 238 -2.22 11.02 -15.19
N ILE A 239 -2.52 11.22 -16.47
CA ILE A 239 -2.59 10.15 -17.48
C ILE A 239 -1.21 9.53 -17.67
N ASP A 240 -0.17 10.33 -17.80
CA ASP A 240 1.18 9.81 -17.98
C ASP A 240 1.67 9.02 -16.75
N LEU A 241 1.33 9.47 -15.53
CA LEU A 241 1.56 8.67 -14.32
C LEU A 241 0.84 7.32 -14.32
N GLN A 242 -0.22 7.12 -15.11
CA GLN A 242 -0.86 5.80 -15.21
C GLN A 242 0.06 4.76 -15.84
N ASN A 243 1.00 5.17 -16.69
CA ASN A 243 1.99 4.28 -17.31
C ASN A 243 2.88 3.56 -16.29
N TRP A 244 2.91 4.03 -15.03
CA TRP A 244 3.59 3.36 -13.93
C TRP A 244 2.86 2.10 -13.44
N PHE A 245 1.58 1.91 -13.78
CA PHE A 245 0.75 0.86 -13.19
C PHE A 245 -0.37 0.27 -14.07
N THR A 246 -0.66 0.83 -15.25
CA THR A 246 -1.69 0.30 -16.16
C THR A 246 -1.14 -0.54 -17.31
N GLY A 247 0.18 -0.53 -17.54
CA GLY A 247 0.84 -1.33 -18.55
C GLY A 247 1.22 -2.74 -18.07
N THR A 248 1.92 -3.49 -18.92
CA THR A 248 2.56 -4.75 -18.51
C THR A 248 3.60 -4.49 -17.42
N ILE A 249 3.95 -5.50 -16.61
CA ILE A 249 4.99 -5.37 -15.57
C ILE A 249 6.29 -4.80 -16.12
N LYS A 250 6.70 -5.26 -17.30
CA LYS A 250 7.90 -4.78 -17.99
C LYS A 250 7.78 -3.29 -18.35
N ASN A 251 6.63 -2.86 -18.88
CA ASN A 251 6.41 -1.45 -19.23
C ASN A 251 6.40 -0.57 -17.98
N ASN A 252 5.72 -1.01 -16.92
CA ASN A 252 5.67 -0.30 -15.64
C ASN A 252 7.06 -0.16 -15.01
N TYR A 253 7.87 -1.23 -15.05
CA TYR A 253 9.27 -1.21 -14.62
C TYR A 253 10.08 -0.17 -15.40
N VAL A 254 10.04 -0.23 -16.74
CA VAL A 254 10.80 0.68 -17.60
C VAL A 254 10.39 2.13 -17.38
N ALA A 255 9.09 2.40 -17.30
CA ALA A 255 8.56 3.75 -17.06
C ALA A 255 9.05 4.34 -15.74
N LYS A 256 9.00 3.56 -14.64
CA LYS A 256 9.52 4.02 -13.35
C LYS A 256 11.04 4.17 -13.35
N GLN A 257 11.76 3.26 -14.02
CA GLN A 257 13.22 3.32 -14.08
C GLN A 257 13.68 4.58 -14.82
N LEU A 258 13.06 4.89 -15.97
CA LEU A 258 13.32 6.11 -16.71
C LEU A 258 12.99 7.34 -15.89
N ALA A 259 11.85 7.36 -15.21
CA ALA A 259 11.48 8.47 -14.34
C ALA A 259 12.48 8.73 -13.20
N VAL A 260 13.10 7.70 -12.63
CA VAL A 260 14.17 7.86 -11.62
C VAL A 260 15.47 8.34 -12.27
N LEU A 261 15.80 7.90 -13.50
CA LEU A 261 17.02 8.30 -14.20
C LEU A 261 16.94 9.73 -14.75
N ALA A 262 15.88 10.06 -15.47
CA ALA A 262 15.60 11.36 -16.08
C ALA A 262 14.70 12.23 -15.17
N PHE A 263 14.99 12.25 -13.86
CA PHE A 263 14.09 12.78 -12.84
C PHE A 263 13.63 14.24 -13.02
N GLU A 264 14.53 15.12 -13.47
CA GLU A 264 14.18 16.51 -13.77
C GLU A 264 13.11 16.60 -14.88
N GLU A 265 13.41 15.92 -15.99
CA GLU A 265 12.65 15.96 -17.25
C GLU A 265 11.42 15.07 -17.25
N ASP A 266 11.33 14.06 -16.39
CA ASP A 266 10.20 13.13 -16.36
C ASP A 266 9.30 13.33 -15.13
N ILE A 267 9.81 13.95 -14.05
CA ILE A 267 9.08 14.06 -12.79
C ILE A 267 8.96 15.49 -12.30
N LEU A 268 10.06 16.22 -12.13
CA LEU A 268 9.98 17.55 -11.51
C LEU A 268 9.18 18.54 -12.34
N HIS A 269 9.25 18.51 -13.67
CA HIS A 269 8.43 19.38 -14.52
C HIS A 269 6.91 19.12 -14.37
N LYS A 270 6.50 17.91 -13.94
CA LYS A 270 5.09 17.53 -13.75
C LYS A 270 4.51 17.98 -12.41
N PHE A 271 5.29 18.62 -11.52
CA PHE A 271 4.76 19.06 -10.23
C PHE A 271 3.61 20.06 -10.42
N SER A 272 2.56 19.94 -9.61
CA SER A 272 1.47 20.91 -9.62
C SER A 272 1.95 22.28 -9.13
N THR A 273 1.23 23.34 -9.47
CA THR A 273 1.68 24.73 -9.24
C THR A 273 1.93 25.01 -7.76
N LYS A 274 1.09 24.51 -6.84
CA LYS A 274 1.35 24.62 -5.40
C LYS A 274 2.59 23.87 -4.94
N PHE A 275 2.95 22.77 -5.60
CA PHE A 275 3.98 21.85 -5.14
C PHE A 275 5.36 22.14 -5.74
N LEU A 276 5.51 23.15 -6.61
CA LEU A 276 6.81 23.52 -7.21
C LEU A 276 7.91 23.77 -6.17
N SER A 277 7.54 24.29 -5.00
CA SER A 277 8.46 24.53 -3.88
C SER A 277 9.05 23.24 -3.27
N LEU A 278 8.45 22.08 -3.54
CA LEU A 278 8.90 20.78 -3.02
C LEU A 278 9.85 20.03 -3.97
N LYS A 279 10.20 20.61 -5.13
CA LYS A 279 11.19 20.01 -6.04
C LYS A 279 12.54 19.72 -5.35
N PRO A 280 13.10 20.61 -4.51
CA PRO A 280 14.34 20.31 -3.79
C PRO A 280 14.24 19.07 -2.89
N LEU A 281 13.14 18.94 -2.13
CA LEU A 281 12.88 17.76 -1.31
C LEU A 281 12.81 16.49 -2.16
N ALA A 282 12.12 16.54 -3.30
CA ALA A 282 12.01 15.41 -4.23
C ALA A 282 13.39 14.93 -4.72
N THR A 283 14.27 15.86 -5.08
CA THR A 283 15.63 15.58 -5.54
C THR A 283 16.50 14.99 -4.42
N GLU A 284 16.38 15.51 -3.20
CA GLU A 284 17.09 14.99 -2.03
C GLU A 284 16.65 13.56 -1.70
N LEU A 285 15.33 13.30 -1.66
CA LEU A 285 14.78 11.96 -1.42
C LEU A 285 15.22 10.96 -2.47
N ARG A 286 15.20 11.34 -3.76
CA ARG A 286 15.72 10.49 -4.85
C ARG A 286 17.19 10.14 -4.62
N THR A 287 18.00 11.11 -4.21
CA THR A 287 19.44 10.90 -3.97
C THR A 287 19.68 9.96 -2.79
N ILE A 288 18.88 10.08 -1.73
CA ILE A 288 18.97 9.19 -0.56
C ILE A 288 18.57 7.76 -0.92
N LEU A 289 17.50 7.58 -1.71
CA LEU A 289 16.93 6.26 -1.99
C LEU A 289 17.61 5.51 -3.13
N PHE A 290 18.09 6.22 -4.16
CA PHE A 290 18.64 5.62 -5.37
C PHE A 290 20.13 5.94 -5.58
N GLY A 291 20.78 6.53 -4.57
CA GLY A 291 22.21 6.82 -4.58
C GLY A 291 23.09 5.59 -4.29
N GLU A 292 24.39 5.82 -4.14
CA GLU A 292 25.37 4.75 -3.93
C GLU A 292 25.37 4.16 -2.50
N HIS A 293 24.66 4.78 -1.56
CA HIS A 293 24.67 4.40 -0.14
C HIS A 293 23.30 3.87 0.28
N GLU A 294 23.30 2.92 1.22
CA GLU A 294 22.06 2.40 1.79
C GLU A 294 21.24 3.54 2.40
N PRO A 295 19.93 3.63 2.12
CA PRO A 295 19.11 4.70 2.63
C PRO A 295 18.94 4.61 4.14
N GLU A 296 18.95 5.78 4.76
CA GLU A 296 18.80 5.92 6.21
C GLU A 296 17.54 6.73 6.51
N TYR A 297 16.70 6.21 7.41
CA TYR A 297 15.52 6.91 7.90
C TYR A 297 15.83 8.35 8.34
N GLU A 298 16.95 8.55 9.04
CA GLU A 298 17.32 9.85 9.59
C GLU A 298 17.55 10.89 8.51
N LYS A 299 18.14 10.51 7.36
CA LYS A 299 18.35 11.42 6.23
C LYS A 299 17.01 11.84 5.63
N ILE A 300 16.09 10.90 5.44
CA ILE A 300 14.75 11.16 4.90
C ILE A 300 13.96 12.06 5.86
N ILE A 301 13.88 11.71 7.15
CA ILE A 301 13.16 12.47 8.16
C ILE A 301 13.73 13.89 8.29
N LYS A 302 15.06 14.04 8.25
CA LYS A 302 15.72 15.34 8.25
C LYS A 302 15.35 16.19 7.03
N ALA A 303 15.34 15.61 5.83
CA ALA A 303 14.95 16.32 4.61
C ALA A 303 13.51 16.88 4.71
N PHE A 304 12.57 16.06 5.20
CA PHE A 304 11.20 16.50 5.46
C PHE A 304 11.14 17.61 6.52
N ASN A 305 11.83 17.46 7.65
CA ASN A 305 11.83 18.46 8.72
C ASN A 305 12.37 19.81 8.24
N ASN A 306 13.48 19.83 7.48
CA ASN A 306 14.03 21.05 6.91
C ASN A 306 13.01 21.75 6.00
N THR A 307 12.37 20.98 5.10
CA THR A 307 11.36 21.52 4.18
C THR A 307 10.13 22.06 4.93
N ILE A 308 9.70 21.36 5.99
CA ILE A 308 8.58 21.82 6.84
C ILE A 308 8.91 23.17 7.49
N GLU A 309 10.12 23.34 8.04
CA GLU A 309 10.53 24.61 8.64
C GLU A 309 10.62 25.74 7.62
N GLU A 310 11.10 25.48 6.40
CA GLU A 310 11.07 26.45 5.30
C GLU A 310 9.64 26.88 4.92
N VAL A 311 8.71 25.92 4.85
CA VAL A 311 7.30 26.22 4.56
C VAL A 311 6.67 27.01 5.71
N ARG A 312 6.99 26.71 6.98
CA ARG A 312 6.55 27.52 8.14
C ARG A 312 7.05 28.95 8.06
N GLY A 313 8.34 29.13 7.75
CA GLY A 313 8.96 30.45 7.63
C GLY A 313 8.28 31.33 6.58
N LYS A 314 7.81 30.74 5.48
CA LYS A 314 7.08 31.46 4.40
C LYS A 314 5.63 31.80 4.74
N ILE A 315 4.99 31.06 5.65
CA ILE A 315 3.61 31.34 6.11
C ILE A 315 3.58 32.51 7.11
N ASN A 316 4.67 32.70 7.86
CA ASN A 316 4.77 33.71 8.92
C ASN A 316 5.37 35.06 8.43
N GLN A 317 5.62 35.21 7.12
CA GLN A 317 6.06 36.44 6.46
C GLN A 317 4.92 37.07 5.67
#